data_AF-A0A2E5ERK3-F1
#
_entry.id   AF-A0A2E5ERK3-F1
#
_cell.length_a   1.000
_cell.length_b   1.000
_cell.length_c   1.000
_cell.angle_alpha   90.00
_cell.angle_beta   90.00
_cell.angle_gamma   90.00
#
_symmetry.space_group_name_H-M   'P 1'
#
loop_
_entity.id
_entity.type
_entity.pdbx_description
1 polymer ?
#
loop_
_entity_poly.entity_id
_entity_poly.type
_entity_poly.pdbx_seq_one_letter_code
_entity_poly.pdbx_strand_id
1 'polypeptide(L)'
;MKPFATLAAALCVLASHPVYGLATSRVGPDSNHKRPTTEQSDWPKGIVALPRHESRVYSVWVNGSENFYFKAKLEDVNEMIRLFSKTRMRDHEVHVKKGSPKTRTFDKDQYAFNVNLHILAGIALGYRRDQEAEKTHEPKLTIHVSESETVEWLDKLVFPENIILTTEFDQLKSPRQRPDRKLRFAEIRFENGKPAADFANGVQTRLAWWDKGNELEIQLGDVSYKGKFHAAFSAEEIGRLTSGESWITMTTGNWSTAKSADHTRLPLTHLFADRSDVKAMTINAPGYHHGRILFEDGSPPVLDPKPLHDR
;
A
#
# COMPACT_ATOMS: atom_id res chain seq x y z
N MET A 1 -17.03 -47.30 -34.49
CA MET A 1 -15.77 -47.36 -33.72
C MET A 1 -15.22 -45.96 -33.55
N LYS A 2 -14.98 -45.54 -32.30
CA LYS A 2 -14.18 -44.37 -31.87
C LYS A 2 -12.71 -44.57 -32.31
N PRO A 3 -11.86 -43.52 -32.53
CA PRO A 3 -11.63 -42.45 -31.56
C PRO A 3 -11.48 -41.02 -32.13
N PHE A 4 -12.32 -40.09 -31.65
CA PHE A 4 -12.01 -38.66 -31.56
C PHE A 4 -11.65 -38.38 -30.10
N ALA A 5 -10.36 -38.52 -29.74
CA ALA A 5 -9.93 -38.28 -28.37
C ALA A 5 -8.42 -37.97 -28.28
N THR A 6 -7.87 -37.10 -29.13
CA THR A 6 -6.49 -36.62 -28.93
C THR A 6 -6.18 -35.32 -29.67
N LEU A 7 -6.91 -34.23 -29.42
CA LEU A 7 -6.47 -32.90 -29.89
C LEU A 7 -6.90 -31.70 -29.03
N ALA A 8 -7.45 -31.93 -27.83
CA ALA A 8 -7.86 -30.85 -26.93
C ALA A 8 -6.86 -30.52 -25.81
N ALA A 9 -5.83 -31.35 -25.60
CA ALA A 9 -4.85 -31.16 -24.51
C ALA A 9 -3.57 -30.42 -24.94
N ALA A 10 -3.26 -30.33 -26.24
CA ALA A 10 -2.04 -29.69 -26.73
C ALA A 10 -2.14 -28.16 -26.85
N LEU A 11 -3.35 -27.59 -26.89
CA LEU A 11 -3.56 -26.14 -27.01
C LEU A 11 -3.50 -25.38 -25.68
N CYS A 12 -3.64 -26.07 -24.53
CA CYS A 12 -3.58 -25.43 -23.21
C CYS A 12 -2.15 -25.26 -22.66
N VAL A 13 -1.14 -25.87 -23.28
CA VAL A 13 0.28 -25.76 -22.85
C VAL A 13 1.03 -24.63 -23.57
N LEU A 14 0.49 -24.13 -24.70
CA LEU A 14 1.12 -23.06 -25.49
C LEU A 14 0.57 -21.66 -25.17
N ALA A 15 -0.42 -21.54 -24.28
CA ALA A 15 -0.94 -20.24 -23.82
C ALA A 15 -0.44 -19.84 -22.42
N SER A 16 0.33 -20.69 -21.74
CA SER A 16 1.09 -20.28 -20.55
C SER A 16 2.38 -19.58 -20.97
N HIS A 17 2.25 -18.41 -21.62
CA HIS A 17 3.32 -17.44 -21.55
C HIS A 17 3.56 -17.20 -20.06
N PRO A 18 4.79 -17.35 -19.54
CA PRO A 18 5.06 -16.90 -18.19
C PRO A 18 4.62 -15.43 -18.15
N VAL A 19 3.60 -15.13 -17.36
CA VAL A 19 3.29 -13.75 -17.02
C VAL A 19 4.55 -13.29 -16.28
N TYR A 20 5.44 -12.61 -17.00
CA TYR A 20 6.61 -12.01 -16.42
C TYR A 20 6.09 -11.05 -15.37
N GLY A 21 6.31 -11.38 -14.09
CA GLY A 21 6.06 -10.43 -13.02
C GLY A 21 6.78 -9.14 -13.38
N LEU A 22 6.07 -8.02 -13.35
CA LEU A 22 6.70 -6.74 -13.59
C LEU A 22 7.64 -6.52 -12.41
N ALA A 23 8.92 -6.42 -12.71
CA ALA A 23 9.97 -6.25 -11.73
C ALA A 23 10.90 -5.14 -12.21
N THR A 24 11.21 -4.20 -11.33
CA THR A 24 12.22 -3.17 -11.60
C THR A 24 13.18 -3.10 -10.44
N SER A 25 14.43 -2.75 -10.71
CA SER A 25 15.40 -2.52 -9.66
C SER A 25 16.32 -1.36 -9.99
N ARG A 26 16.83 -0.68 -8.96
CA ARG A 26 17.75 0.45 -9.10
C ARG A 26 18.84 0.37 -8.05
N VAL A 27 20.08 0.60 -8.46
CA VAL A 27 21.27 0.62 -7.59
C VAL A 27 21.62 2.06 -7.24
N GLY A 28 21.89 2.31 -5.96
CA GLY A 28 22.29 3.62 -5.44
C GLY A 28 21.14 4.59 -5.13
N PRO A 29 21.47 5.78 -4.61
CA PRO A 29 20.51 6.83 -4.28
C PRO A 29 19.90 7.50 -5.51
N ASP A 30 18.86 8.31 -5.30
CA ASP A 30 18.20 9.04 -6.40
C ASP A 30 19.11 10.10 -7.03
N SER A 31 20.06 10.66 -6.28
CA SER A 31 21.09 11.58 -6.77
C SER A 31 21.94 10.98 -7.91
N ASN A 32 22.02 9.64 -8.00
CA ASN A 32 22.71 8.94 -9.09
C ASN A 32 21.85 8.76 -10.35
N HIS A 33 20.61 9.25 -10.36
CA HIS A 33 19.65 8.96 -11.41
C HIS A 33 18.98 10.24 -11.94
N LYS A 34 18.67 10.25 -13.25
CA LYS A 34 17.91 11.34 -13.88
C LYS A 34 16.43 11.40 -13.45
N ARG A 35 15.91 10.32 -12.88
CA ARG A 35 14.50 10.18 -12.47
C ARG A 35 14.44 9.74 -11.02
N PRO A 36 14.13 10.64 -10.08
CA PRO A 36 13.99 10.28 -8.68
C PRO A 36 12.81 9.32 -8.48
N THR A 37 12.78 8.64 -7.34
CA THR A 37 11.64 7.87 -6.90
C THR A 37 10.44 8.80 -6.76
N THR A 38 9.32 8.40 -7.37
CA THR A 38 8.05 9.12 -7.34
C THR A 38 7.10 8.44 -6.37
N GLU A 39 6.37 9.24 -5.61
CA GLU A 39 5.31 8.76 -4.72
C GLU A 39 4.25 8.01 -5.52
N GLN A 40 3.80 6.86 -5.01
CA GLN A 40 2.68 6.11 -5.58
C GLN A 40 1.40 6.49 -4.85
N SER A 41 0.25 6.35 -5.53
CA SER A 41 -1.04 6.81 -5.00
C SER A 41 -1.53 6.01 -3.78
N ASP A 42 -1.03 4.80 -3.59
CA ASP A 42 -1.35 3.88 -2.51
C ASP A 42 -0.30 3.84 -1.39
N TRP A 43 0.78 4.62 -1.53
CA TRP A 43 1.75 4.82 -0.46
C TRP A 43 1.18 5.71 0.65
N PRO A 44 1.56 5.47 1.92
CA PRO A 44 1.28 6.43 2.99
C PRO A 44 1.86 7.81 2.70
N LYS A 45 1.10 8.86 2.96
CA LYS A 45 1.56 10.23 2.68
C LYS A 45 2.85 10.54 3.43
N GLY A 46 3.82 11.09 2.71
CA GLY A 46 5.13 11.46 3.25
C GLY A 46 6.17 10.34 3.29
N ILE A 47 5.81 9.07 3.01
CA ILE A 47 6.77 7.96 3.03
C ILE A 47 7.87 8.12 1.97
N VAL A 48 7.60 8.82 0.86
CA VAL A 48 8.51 9.00 -0.29
C VAL A 48 9.86 9.62 0.10
N ALA A 49 9.94 10.32 1.24
CA ALA A 49 11.20 10.85 1.75
C ALA A 49 12.22 9.74 2.06
N LEU A 50 11.79 8.55 2.53
CA LEU A 50 12.71 7.46 2.85
C LEU A 50 13.29 6.78 1.60
N PRO A 51 12.49 6.37 0.59
CA PRO A 51 13.03 5.88 -0.67
C PRO A 51 14.01 6.82 -1.38
N ARG A 52 13.94 8.12 -1.09
CA ARG A 52 14.83 9.16 -1.62
C ARG A 52 16.12 9.37 -0.81
N HIS A 53 16.28 8.70 0.33
CA HIS A 53 17.41 8.93 1.22
C HIS A 53 18.76 8.60 0.56
N GLU A 54 19.78 9.43 0.79
CA GLU A 54 21.09 9.34 0.11
C GLU A 54 21.90 8.08 0.47
N SER A 55 21.63 7.49 1.63
CA SER A 55 22.26 6.22 2.02
C SER A 55 21.66 4.97 1.34
N ARG A 56 20.71 5.13 0.40
CA ARG A 56 20.11 4.03 -0.34
C ARG A 56 21.16 3.37 -1.24
N VAL A 57 21.35 2.06 -1.10
CA VAL A 57 22.27 1.28 -1.92
C VAL A 57 21.55 0.47 -2.99
N TYR A 58 20.29 0.09 -2.75
CA TYR A 58 19.53 -0.72 -3.70
C TYR A 58 18.02 -0.55 -3.48
N SER A 59 17.24 -0.70 -4.54
CA SER A 59 15.79 -0.81 -4.48
C SER A 59 15.29 -1.85 -5.48
N VAL A 60 14.22 -2.55 -5.11
CA VAL A 60 13.56 -3.52 -5.96
C VAL A 60 12.05 -3.45 -5.76
N TRP A 61 11.34 -3.45 -6.87
CA TRP A 61 9.89 -3.50 -6.92
C TRP A 61 9.49 -4.78 -7.66
N VAL A 62 8.62 -5.59 -7.05
CA VAL A 62 8.06 -6.78 -7.68
C VAL A 62 6.57 -6.85 -7.38
N ASN A 63 5.72 -6.61 -8.39
CA ASN A 63 4.26 -6.70 -8.30
C ASN A 63 3.64 -5.93 -7.10
N GLY A 64 4.22 -4.78 -6.74
CA GLY A 64 3.78 -3.97 -5.60
C GLY A 64 4.40 -4.36 -4.24
N SER A 65 5.32 -5.32 -4.19
CA SER A 65 6.19 -5.50 -3.02
C SER A 65 7.48 -4.72 -3.24
N GLU A 66 7.65 -3.61 -2.51
CA GLU A 66 8.73 -2.66 -2.70
C GLU A 66 9.72 -2.73 -1.56
N ASN A 67 10.99 -2.98 -1.88
CA ASN A 67 12.05 -3.04 -0.89
C ASN A 67 13.12 -2.00 -1.23
N PHE A 68 13.44 -1.15 -0.26
CA PHE A 68 14.53 -0.19 -0.33
C PHE A 68 15.57 -0.58 0.74
N TYR A 69 16.83 -0.66 0.33
CA TYR A 69 17.94 -1.09 1.17
C TYR A 69 18.93 0.05 1.31
N PHE A 70 19.38 0.30 2.53
CA PHE A 70 20.25 1.41 2.87
C PHE A 70 21.47 0.93 3.65
N LYS A 71 22.62 1.55 3.38
CA LYS A 71 23.81 1.42 4.21
C LYS A 71 24.03 2.75 4.92
N ALA A 72 23.43 2.86 6.09
CA ALA A 72 23.27 4.09 6.86
C ALA A 72 24.22 4.14 8.05
N LYS A 73 24.71 5.33 8.42
CA LYS A 73 25.34 5.56 9.73
C LYS A 73 24.26 5.76 10.79
N LEU A 74 24.63 5.76 12.07
CA LEU A 74 23.67 5.89 13.17
C LEU A 74 22.82 7.17 13.04
N GLU A 75 23.42 8.28 12.63
CA GLU A 75 22.74 9.56 12.43
C GLU A 75 21.65 9.44 11.35
N ASP A 76 21.99 8.80 10.22
CA ASP A 76 21.07 8.52 9.12
C ASP A 76 19.94 7.59 9.56
N VAL A 77 20.23 6.60 10.42
CA VAL A 77 19.20 5.69 10.96
C VAL A 77 18.20 6.44 11.83
N ASN A 78 18.68 7.29 12.74
CA ASN A 78 17.81 8.13 13.57
C ASN A 78 17.00 9.11 12.72
N GLU A 79 17.59 9.67 11.65
CA GLU A 79 16.86 10.46 10.68
C GLU A 79 15.76 9.65 9.98
N MET A 80 16.06 8.43 9.52
CA MET A 80 15.06 7.56 8.89
C MET A 80 13.92 7.20 9.83
N ILE A 81 14.20 6.89 11.11
CA ILE A 81 13.15 6.64 12.12
C ILE A 81 12.27 7.90 12.27
N ARG A 82 12.87 9.09 12.33
CA ARG A 82 12.14 10.36 12.42
C ARG A 82 11.32 10.67 11.17
N LEU A 83 11.84 10.36 9.98
CA LEU A 83 11.08 10.52 8.73
C LEU A 83 9.92 9.54 8.68
N PHE A 84 10.17 8.30 9.08
CA PHE A 84 9.16 7.24 9.14
C PHE A 84 8.06 7.59 10.13
N SER A 85 8.39 8.10 11.31
CA SER A 85 7.41 8.48 12.33
C SER A 85 6.47 9.63 11.90
N LYS A 86 6.86 10.41 10.89
CA LYS A 86 6.07 11.53 10.35
C LYS A 86 5.11 11.11 9.24
N THR A 87 5.19 9.87 8.75
CA THR A 87 4.32 9.41 7.66
C THR A 87 2.91 9.21 8.14
N ARG A 88 1.95 9.41 7.22
CA ARG A 88 0.53 9.30 7.53
C ARG A 88 0.05 7.85 7.38
N MET A 89 0.13 7.09 8.47
CA MET A 89 -0.29 5.69 8.55
C MET A 89 -0.78 5.32 9.95
N ARG A 90 -1.44 4.15 10.10
CA ARG A 90 -1.98 3.72 11.39
C ARG A 90 -0.91 3.16 12.34
N ASP A 91 0.04 2.41 11.80
CA ASP A 91 1.07 1.71 12.56
C ASP A 91 2.46 2.08 12.03
N HIS A 92 3.33 2.55 12.93
CA HIS A 92 4.73 2.87 12.63
C HIS A 92 5.64 1.75 13.13
N GLU A 93 5.64 0.63 12.43
CA GLU A 93 6.38 -0.57 12.83
C GLU A 93 7.87 -0.46 12.49
N VAL A 94 8.69 -0.46 13.55
CA VAL A 94 10.15 -0.54 13.44
C VAL A 94 10.61 -1.88 14.02
N HIS A 95 11.39 -2.61 13.24
CA HIS A 95 12.00 -3.87 13.65
C HIS A 95 13.50 -3.68 13.86
N VAL A 96 14.03 -4.07 15.02
CA VAL A 96 15.48 -4.04 15.29
C VAL A 96 15.97 -5.47 15.48
N LYS A 97 16.85 -5.92 14.58
CA LYS A 97 17.32 -7.31 14.51
C LYS A 97 18.84 -7.37 14.56
N LYS A 98 19.38 -8.52 14.95
CA LYS A 98 20.83 -8.79 14.89
C LYS A 98 21.26 -9.10 13.46
N GLY A 99 22.48 -8.70 13.12
CA GLY A 99 23.21 -9.20 11.95
C GLY A 99 23.62 -8.14 10.93
N SER A 100 24.29 -8.62 9.87
CA SER A 100 24.87 -7.79 8.81
C SER A 100 24.40 -8.31 7.45
N PRO A 101 23.14 -8.06 7.07
CA PRO A 101 22.55 -8.69 5.89
C PRO A 101 23.14 -8.16 4.58
N LYS A 102 22.94 -8.95 3.54
CA LYS A 102 23.24 -8.59 2.15
C LYS A 102 22.01 -8.83 1.29
N THR A 103 21.82 -7.99 0.28
CA THR A 103 20.82 -8.18 -0.77
C THR A 103 21.50 -8.42 -2.11
N ARG A 104 20.79 -9.02 -3.05
CA ARG A 104 21.31 -9.37 -4.38
C ARG A 104 20.47 -8.72 -5.47
N THR A 105 21.11 -8.06 -6.43
CA THR A 105 20.45 -7.45 -7.59
C THR A 105 20.00 -8.52 -8.61
N PHE A 106 19.25 -8.12 -9.63
CA PHE A 106 18.92 -9.02 -10.75
C PHE A 106 20.17 -9.45 -11.52
N ASP A 107 21.19 -8.60 -11.57
CA ASP A 107 22.50 -8.88 -12.18
C ASP A 107 23.44 -9.67 -11.25
N LYS A 108 22.93 -10.10 -10.09
CA LYS A 108 23.62 -10.92 -9.07
C LYS A 108 24.69 -10.20 -8.25
N ASP A 109 24.82 -8.87 -8.39
CA ASP A 109 25.67 -8.07 -7.52
C ASP A 109 25.16 -8.09 -6.08
N GLN A 110 26.07 -8.07 -5.11
CA GLN A 110 25.74 -8.08 -3.70
C GLN A 110 26.00 -6.72 -3.04
N TYR A 111 25.02 -6.25 -2.28
CA TYR A 111 25.12 -5.02 -1.50
C TYR A 111 24.86 -5.31 -0.03
N ALA A 112 25.80 -4.89 0.83
CA ALA A 112 25.58 -4.87 2.26
C ALA A 112 24.63 -3.73 2.63
N PHE A 113 23.74 -3.97 3.60
CA PHE A 113 22.81 -2.97 4.10
C PHE A 113 22.60 -3.17 5.61
N ASN A 114 22.13 -2.14 6.29
CA ASN A 114 21.73 -2.20 7.70
C ASN A 114 20.35 -1.59 7.96
N VAL A 115 19.71 -0.99 6.96
CA VAL A 115 18.29 -0.61 7.02
C VAL A 115 17.57 -1.14 5.78
N ASN A 116 16.36 -1.66 5.98
CA ASN A 116 15.43 -2.05 4.93
C ASN A 116 14.08 -1.40 5.18
N LEU A 117 13.52 -0.74 4.18
CA LEU A 117 12.13 -0.29 4.15
C LEU A 117 11.36 -1.20 3.20
N HIS A 118 10.33 -1.85 3.73
CA HIS A 118 9.38 -2.65 2.94
C HIS A 118 8.05 -1.91 2.86
N ILE A 119 7.63 -1.55 1.64
CA ILE A 119 6.31 -0.98 1.36
C ILE A 119 5.51 -2.02 0.58
N LEU A 120 4.30 -2.31 1.06
CA LEU A 120 3.35 -3.13 0.33
C LEU A 120 2.36 -2.23 -0.41
N ALA A 121 2.28 -2.41 -1.71
CA ALA A 121 1.53 -1.59 -2.66
C ALA A 121 0.94 -2.48 -3.78
N GLY A 122 0.23 -1.87 -4.73
CA GLY A 122 -0.27 -2.47 -5.96
C GLY A 122 -1.02 -3.78 -5.76
N ILE A 123 -0.74 -4.74 -6.64
CA ILE A 123 -1.40 -6.06 -6.66
C ILE A 123 -1.14 -6.81 -5.36
N ALA A 124 0.07 -6.77 -4.82
CA ALA A 124 0.41 -7.45 -3.57
C ALA A 124 -0.40 -6.90 -2.38
N LEU A 125 -0.60 -5.58 -2.30
CA LEU A 125 -1.45 -4.97 -1.28
C LEU A 125 -2.93 -5.34 -1.47
N GLY A 126 -3.43 -5.28 -2.71
CA GLY A 126 -4.80 -5.71 -3.03
C GLY A 126 -5.07 -7.14 -2.57
N TYR A 127 -4.17 -8.07 -2.93
CA TYR A 127 -4.28 -9.47 -2.52
C TYR A 127 -4.25 -9.66 -1.00
N ARG A 128 -3.42 -8.88 -0.27
CA ARG A 128 -3.40 -8.95 1.20
C ARG A 128 -4.65 -8.37 1.83
N ARG A 129 -5.17 -7.26 1.31
CA ARG A 129 -6.41 -6.64 1.79
C ARG A 129 -7.63 -7.54 1.59
N ASP A 130 -7.64 -8.37 0.56
CA ASP A 130 -8.69 -9.38 0.36
C ASP A 130 -8.67 -10.49 1.42
N GLN A 131 -7.55 -10.64 2.16
CA GLN A 131 -7.48 -11.54 3.30
C GLN A 131 -8.16 -10.86 4.50
N GLU A 132 -9.14 -11.52 5.08
CA GLU A 132 -9.79 -11.10 6.32
C GLU A 132 -8.80 -11.29 7.50
N ALA A 133 -7.88 -10.34 7.66
CA ALA A 133 -6.83 -10.37 8.67
C ALA A 133 -6.96 -9.22 9.67
N GLU A 134 -6.77 -9.52 10.95
CA GLU A 134 -6.70 -8.53 12.05
C GLU A 134 -5.37 -7.74 12.07
N LYS A 135 -4.83 -7.40 10.89
CA LYS A 135 -3.55 -6.70 10.76
C LYS A 135 -3.69 -5.54 9.80
N THR A 136 -2.88 -4.52 10.02
CA THR A 136 -2.65 -3.48 9.03
C THR A 136 -1.60 -3.97 8.03
N HIS A 137 -1.53 -3.30 6.89
CA HIS A 137 -0.56 -3.59 5.83
C HIS A 137 0.36 -2.37 5.60
N GLU A 138 0.62 -1.63 6.66
CA GLU A 138 1.48 -0.45 6.62
C GLU A 138 2.94 -0.85 6.33
N PRO A 139 3.75 0.08 5.80
CA PRO A 139 5.17 -0.12 5.62
C PRO A 139 5.90 -0.53 6.90
N LYS A 140 7.04 -1.22 6.73
CA LYS A 140 7.89 -1.65 7.84
C LYS A 140 9.31 -1.18 7.64
N LEU A 141 9.88 -0.59 8.68
CA LEU A 141 11.29 -0.21 8.72
C LEU A 141 12.06 -1.25 9.55
N THR A 142 13.00 -1.95 8.95
CA THR A 142 13.87 -2.93 9.64
C THR A 142 15.28 -2.39 9.73
N ILE A 143 15.83 -2.36 10.94
CA ILE A 143 17.19 -1.96 11.26
C ILE A 143 17.94 -3.22 11.70
N HIS A 144 19.11 -3.43 11.12
CA HIS A 144 20.01 -4.53 11.45
C HIS A 144 21.22 -3.96 12.19
N VAL A 145 21.48 -4.48 13.38
CA VAL A 145 22.60 -4.07 14.22
C VAL A 145 23.61 -5.22 14.24
N SER A 146 24.82 -4.95 13.74
CA SER A 146 25.92 -5.91 13.79
C SER A 146 26.53 -5.99 15.18
N GLU A 147 27.26 -7.07 15.49
CA GLU A 147 27.94 -7.23 16.78
C GLU A 147 28.90 -6.06 17.08
N SER A 148 29.63 -5.60 16.05
CA SER A 148 30.56 -4.46 16.16
C SER A 148 29.86 -3.13 16.45
N GLU A 149 28.59 -2.97 16.06
CA GLU A 149 27.81 -1.75 16.23
C GLU A 149 26.91 -1.80 17.49
N THR A 150 26.75 -2.98 18.08
CA THR A 150 25.72 -3.26 19.11
C THR A 150 25.81 -2.35 20.31
N VAL A 151 27.01 -2.15 20.88
CA VAL A 151 27.16 -1.34 22.10
C VAL A 151 26.83 0.13 21.85
N GLU A 152 27.23 0.68 20.71
CA GLU A 152 26.99 2.09 20.40
C GLU A 152 25.55 2.37 19.98
N TRP A 153 24.97 1.50 19.15
CA TRP A 153 23.67 1.78 18.54
C TRP A 153 22.52 1.61 19.52
N LEU A 154 22.54 0.58 20.36
CA LEU A 154 21.40 0.29 21.24
C LEU A 154 21.12 1.43 22.24
N ASP A 155 22.14 2.15 22.67
CA ASP A 155 21.98 3.26 23.61
C ASP A 155 21.61 4.59 22.93
N LYS A 156 21.86 4.72 21.63
CA LYS A 156 21.73 5.98 20.88
C LYS A 156 20.58 6.01 19.86
N LEU A 157 19.91 4.87 19.63
CA LEU A 157 18.71 4.84 18.79
C LEU A 157 17.56 5.58 19.47
N VAL A 158 16.96 6.51 18.75
CA VAL A 158 15.87 7.36 19.25
C VAL A 158 14.56 6.93 18.59
N PHE A 159 13.58 6.51 19.40
CA PHE A 159 12.26 6.10 18.94
C PHE A 159 11.20 7.14 19.35
N PRO A 160 10.59 7.86 18.38
CA PRO A 160 9.43 8.71 18.64
C PRO A 160 8.26 7.93 19.28
N GLU A 161 7.40 8.64 20.01
CA GLU A 161 6.32 8.04 20.81
C GLU A 161 5.37 7.14 20.02
N ASN A 162 5.15 7.44 18.74
CA ASN A 162 4.24 6.67 17.90
C ASN A 162 4.84 5.38 17.32
N ILE A 163 6.13 5.11 17.53
CA ILE A 163 6.79 3.90 17.02
C ILE A 163 6.33 2.65 17.77
N ILE A 164 5.98 1.62 17.01
CA ILE A 164 5.76 0.26 17.51
C ILE A 164 7.03 -0.53 17.25
N LEU A 165 7.80 -0.80 18.29
CA LEU A 165 9.08 -1.47 18.21
C LEU A 165 8.93 -2.99 18.40
N THR A 166 9.49 -3.76 17.48
CA THR A 166 9.77 -5.20 17.63
C THR A 166 11.27 -5.40 17.63
N THR A 167 11.84 -5.98 18.68
CA THR A 167 13.29 -6.03 18.88
C THR A 167 13.78 -7.41 19.33
N GLU A 168 14.99 -7.79 18.91
CA GLU A 168 15.75 -8.95 19.40
C GLU A 168 16.72 -8.60 20.55
N PHE A 169 16.65 -7.35 21.03
CA PHE A 169 17.50 -6.80 22.08
C PHE A 169 16.65 -6.36 23.28
N ASP A 170 16.96 -6.90 24.45
CA ASP A 170 16.20 -6.68 25.69
C ASP A 170 16.28 -5.24 26.20
N GLN A 171 17.36 -4.52 25.86
CA GLN A 171 17.61 -3.14 26.27
C GLN A 171 16.65 -2.16 25.61
N LEU A 172 16.20 -2.46 24.39
CA LEU A 172 15.29 -1.58 23.67
C LEU A 172 13.85 -1.83 24.11
N LYS A 173 13.14 -0.75 24.45
CA LYS A 173 11.73 -0.80 24.84
C LYS A 173 10.88 -0.07 23.82
N SER A 174 9.73 -0.66 23.50
CA SER A 174 8.77 -0.01 22.61
C SER A 174 8.11 1.17 23.32
N PRO A 175 8.08 2.37 22.71
CA PRO A 175 7.33 3.49 23.28
C PRO A 175 5.82 3.27 23.15
N ARG A 176 5.37 2.53 22.14
CA ARG A 176 3.96 2.20 21.92
C ARG A 176 3.75 0.71 21.71
N GLN A 177 2.68 0.17 22.30
CA GLN A 177 2.25 -1.20 22.01
C GLN A 177 1.41 -1.24 20.74
N ARG A 178 1.53 -2.31 19.95
CA ARG A 178 0.65 -2.51 18.79
C ARG A 178 -0.79 -2.63 19.31
N PRO A 179 -1.74 -1.82 18.80
CA PRO A 179 -3.14 -1.95 19.20
C PRO A 179 -3.71 -3.33 18.84
N ASP A 180 -4.47 -3.94 19.75
CA ASP A 180 -5.30 -5.10 19.41
C ASP A 180 -6.48 -4.61 18.56
N ARG A 181 -6.65 -5.21 17.39
CA ARG A 181 -7.66 -4.81 16.42
C ARG A 181 -8.58 -5.97 16.09
N LYS A 182 -9.85 -5.67 15.88
CA LYS A 182 -10.86 -6.63 15.43
C LYS A 182 -11.40 -6.20 14.09
N LEU A 183 -11.66 -7.17 13.21
CA LEU A 183 -12.26 -6.91 11.91
C LEU A 183 -13.64 -6.28 12.08
N ARG A 184 -13.90 -5.29 11.22
CA ARG A 184 -15.23 -4.71 11.01
C ARG A 184 -15.56 -4.80 9.54
N PHE A 185 -16.83 -5.03 9.26
CA PHE A 185 -17.35 -5.29 7.92
C PHE A 185 -18.38 -4.24 7.52
N ALA A 186 -18.37 -3.86 6.25
CA ALA A 186 -19.40 -3.04 5.63
C ALA A 186 -19.81 -3.62 4.26
N GLU A 187 -21.02 -3.32 3.84
CA GLU A 187 -21.48 -3.54 2.48
C GLU A 187 -21.95 -2.22 1.89
N ILE A 188 -21.45 -1.90 0.70
CA ILE A 188 -21.67 -0.63 0.02
C ILE A 188 -22.15 -0.96 -1.39
N ARG A 189 -23.31 -0.40 -1.74
CA ARG A 189 -23.98 -0.59 -3.03
C ARG A 189 -24.30 0.75 -3.66
N PHE A 190 -24.42 0.75 -4.97
CA PHE A 190 -25.02 1.87 -5.69
C PHE A 190 -26.54 1.86 -5.55
N GLU A 191 -27.19 3.01 -5.76
CA GLU A 191 -28.66 3.15 -5.75
C GLU A 191 -29.38 2.18 -6.69
N ASN A 192 -28.73 1.77 -7.77
CA ASN A 192 -29.24 0.75 -8.70
C ASN A 192 -29.11 -0.70 -8.16
N GLY A 193 -28.72 -0.89 -6.90
CA GLY A 193 -28.57 -2.18 -6.23
C GLY A 193 -27.29 -2.95 -6.53
N LYS A 194 -26.46 -2.48 -7.48
CA LYS A 194 -25.18 -3.11 -7.83
C LYS A 194 -24.11 -2.86 -6.75
N PRO A 195 -23.08 -3.72 -6.64
CA PRO A 195 -21.88 -3.43 -5.86
C PRO A 195 -21.31 -2.04 -6.15
N ALA A 196 -20.83 -1.33 -5.12
CA ALA A 196 -20.18 -0.03 -5.28
C ALA A 196 -18.75 -0.12 -5.85
N ALA A 197 -18.54 -1.02 -6.81
CA ALA A 197 -17.32 -1.22 -7.58
C ALA A 197 -17.73 -1.69 -8.97
N ASP A 198 -17.36 -0.91 -9.99
CA ASP A 198 -17.70 -1.17 -11.38
C ASP A 198 -16.43 -1.19 -12.23
N PHE A 199 -15.81 -2.36 -12.24
CA PHE A 199 -14.57 -2.62 -12.96
C PHE A 199 -14.70 -2.45 -14.47
N ALA A 200 -15.90 -2.69 -15.04
CA ALA A 200 -16.12 -2.56 -16.47
C ALA A 200 -15.95 -1.11 -16.95
N ASN A 201 -16.28 -0.16 -16.08
CA ASN A 201 -16.13 1.27 -16.33
C ASN A 201 -14.94 1.89 -15.56
N GLY A 202 -14.07 1.07 -14.97
CA GLY A 202 -12.89 1.54 -14.22
C GLY A 202 -13.22 2.33 -12.96
N VAL A 203 -14.40 2.12 -12.37
CA VAL A 203 -14.87 2.81 -11.16
C VAL A 203 -14.66 1.93 -9.94
N GLN A 204 -14.09 2.51 -8.88
CA GLN A 204 -13.87 1.86 -7.60
C GLN A 204 -14.27 2.81 -6.47
N THR A 205 -14.88 2.27 -5.41
CA THR A 205 -15.08 3.01 -4.16
C THR A 205 -13.93 2.72 -3.20
N ARG A 206 -13.20 3.75 -2.82
CA ARG A 206 -12.02 3.69 -1.94
C ARG A 206 -12.34 4.31 -0.60
N LEU A 207 -11.95 3.66 0.48
CA LEU A 207 -12.20 4.11 1.85
C LEU A 207 -10.96 4.71 2.48
N ALA A 208 -11.14 5.87 3.10
CA ALA A 208 -10.07 6.65 3.70
C ALA A 208 -10.46 7.13 5.08
N TRP A 209 -9.53 7.04 6.03
CA TRP A 209 -9.64 7.54 7.38
C TRP A 209 -9.10 8.97 7.47
N TRP A 210 -9.82 9.81 8.21
CA TRP A 210 -9.50 11.21 8.44
C TRP A 210 -9.52 11.51 9.94
N ASP A 211 -8.64 12.41 10.36
CA ASP A 211 -8.60 12.93 11.72
C ASP A 211 -8.95 14.42 11.70
N LYS A 212 -9.67 14.89 12.71
CA LYS A 212 -10.01 16.30 12.85
C LYS A 212 -8.74 17.15 12.88
N GLY A 213 -8.70 18.17 12.01
CA GLY A 213 -7.55 19.06 11.88
C GLY A 213 -6.36 18.49 11.10
N ASN A 214 -6.52 17.33 10.45
CA ASN A 214 -5.51 16.74 9.59
C ASN A 214 -6.04 16.58 8.15
N GLU A 215 -5.38 17.22 7.20
CA GLU A 215 -5.74 17.19 5.78
C GLU A 215 -5.23 15.95 5.04
N LEU A 216 -4.42 15.11 5.69
CA LEU A 216 -3.85 13.92 5.08
C LEU A 216 -4.64 12.68 5.48
N GLU A 217 -5.05 11.91 4.48
CA GLU A 217 -5.81 10.69 4.68
C GLU A 217 -4.92 9.49 5.03
N ILE A 218 -5.53 8.48 5.67
CA ILE A 218 -4.96 7.12 5.71
C ILE A 218 -5.85 6.20 4.88
N GLN A 219 -5.30 5.53 3.87
CA GLN A 219 -6.07 4.59 3.06
C GLN A 219 -6.35 3.30 3.83
N LEU A 220 -7.63 2.99 4.04
CA LEU A 220 -8.04 1.76 4.71
C LEU A 220 -8.12 0.58 3.74
N GLY A 221 -8.66 0.80 2.55
CA GLY A 221 -8.86 -0.22 1.54
C GLY A 221 -9.96 0.17 0.56
N ASP A 222 -10.41 -0.78 -0.23
CA ASP A 222 -11.36 -0.52 -1.30
C ASP A 222 -12.55 -1.48 -1.21
N VAL A 223 -13.68 -1.08 -1.79
CA VAL A 223 -14.85 -1.95 -1.92
C VAL A 223 -14.55 -3.00 -2.98
N SER A 224 -14.71 -4.28 -2.61
CA SER A 224 -14.57 -5.41 -3.53
C SER A 224 -15.66 -5.43 -4.60
N TYR A 225 -15.47 -6.24 -5.65
CA TYR A 225 -16.48 -6.48 -6.70
C TYR A 225 -17.82 -7.03 -6.18
N LYS A 226 -17.87 -7.50 -4.94
CA LYS A 226 -19.10 -7.96 -4.25
C LYS A 226 -19.77 -6.87 -3.42
N GLY A 227 -19.25 -5.64 -3.45
CA GLY A 227 -19.75 -4.53 -2.64
C GLY A 227 -19.34 -4.63 -1.18
N LYS A 228 -18.36 -5.48 -0.84
CA LYS A 228 -17.93 -5.70 0.55
C LYS A 228 -16.64 -4.95 0.84
N PHE A 229 -16.54 -4.43 2.05
CA PHE A 229 -15.34 -3.83 2.63
C PHE A 229 -15.12 -4.39 4.02
N HIS A 230 -13.85 -4.56 4.42
CA HIS A 230 -13.47 -4.85 5.78
C HIS A 230 -12.17 -4.13 6.14
N ALA A 231 -12.04 -3.80 7.43
CA ALA A 231 -10.79 -3.32 7.99
C ALA A 231 -10.74 -3.65 9.50
N ALA A 232 -9.54 -3.84 10.02
CA ALA A 232 -9.32 -4.05 11.44
C ALA A 232 -9.29 -2.71 12.19
N PHE A 233 -9.99 -2.62 13.32
CA PHE A 233 -10.02 -1.44 14.20
C PHE A 233 -9.81 -1.85 15.66
N SER A 234 -9.05 -1.04 16.39
CA SER A 234 -8.89 -1.12 17.84
C SER A 234 -10.04 -0.44 18.57
N ALA A 235 -10.18 -0.71 19.87
CA ALA A 235 -11.16 -0.02 20.71
C ALA A 235 -10.97 1.50 20.72
N GLU A 236 -9.71 1.97 20.73
CA GLU A 236 -9.37 3.39 20.66
C GLU A 236 -9.83 4.01 19.34
N GLU A 237 -9.52 3.37 18.20
CA GLU A 237 -9.95 3.84 16.87
C GLU A 237 -11.50 3.91 16.78
N ILE A 238 -12.21 2.89 17.28
CA ILE A 238 -13.69 2.92 17.34
C ILE A 238 -14.19 4.06 18.23
N GLY A 239 -13.52 4.33 19.36
CA GLY A 239 -13.82 5.46 20.24
C GLY A 239 -13.73 6.81 19.51
N ARG A 240 -12.67 7.00 18.72
CA ARG A 240 -12.44 8.23 17.93
C ARG A 240 -13.47 8.43 16.80
N LEU A 241 -13.90 7.33 16.17
CA LEU A 241 -15.03 7.37 15.22
C LEU A 241 -16.34 7.76 15.92
N THR A 242 -16.55 7.27 17.14
CA THR A 242 -17.76 7.51 17.93
C THR A 242 -17.84 8.97 18.41
N SER A 243 -16.72 9.54 18.85
CA SER A 243 -16.64 10.93 19.32
C SER A 243 -16.63 11.97 18.19
N GLY A 244 -16.40 11.54 16.95
CA GLY A 244 -16.24 12.42 15.80
C GLY A 244 -14.87 13.10 15.71
N GLU A 245 -13.89 12.64 16.49
CA GLU A 245 -12.48 13.03 16.33
C GLU A 245 -11.88 12.48 15.02
N SER A 246 -12.45 11.39 14.53
CA SER A 246 -12.09 10.76 13.27
C SER A 246 -13.33 10.34 12.49
N TRP A 247 -13.20 10.20 11.18
CA TRP A 247 -14.27 9.65 10.33
C TRP A 247 -13.70 8.93 9.12
N ILE A 248 -14.55 8.12 8.48
CA ILE A 248 -14.21 7.40 7.25
C ILE A 248 -15.01 8.00 6.11
N THR A 249 -14.35 8.34 5.01
CA THR A 249 -15.03 8.74 3.76
C THR A 249 -14.92 7.66 2.70
N MET A 250 -15.88 7.67 1.78
CA MET A 250 -15.95 6.82 0.60
C MET A 250 -15.78 7.70 -0.63
N THR A 251 -14.74 7.43 -1.41
CA THR A 251 -14.47 8.12 -2.67
C THR A 251 -14.76 7.18 -3.82
N THR A 252 -15.81 7.46 -4.57
CA THR A 252 -16.20 6.67 -5.75
C THR A 252 -15.75 7.37 -7.02
N GLY A 253 -14.98 6.67 -7.84
CA GLY A 253 -14.51 7.17 -9.13
C GLY A 253 -13.41 6.30 -9.70
N ASN A 254 -12.74 6.78 -10.73
CA ASN A 254 -11.54 6.12 -11.25
C ASN A 254 -10.31 6.40 -10.38
N TRP A 255 -9.17 5.84 -10.75
CA TRP A 255 -7.91 5.99 -10.00
C TRP A 255 -7.41 7.44 -9.90
N SER A 256 -7.81 8.33 -10.80
CA SER A 256 -7.43 9.75 -10.80
C SER A 256 -8.33 10.63 -9.93
N THR A 257 -9.47 10.12 -9.45
CA THR A 257 -10.34 10.88 -8.55
C THR A 257 -9.63 11.07 -7.21
N ALA A 258 -9.43 12.31 -6.77
CA ALA A 258 -8.79 12.59 -5.49
C ALA A 258 -9.71 12.20 -4.32
N LYS A 259 -9.14 11.70 -3.22
CA LYS A 259 -9.89 11.47 -1.98
C LYS A 259 -10.11 12.81 -1.27
N SER A 260 -11.25 13.00 -0.62
CA SER A 260 -11.56 14.19 0.16
C SER A 260 -12.23 13.84 1.48
N ALA A 261 -11.97 14.68 2.48
CA ALA A 261 -12.57 14.62 3.81
C ALA A 261 -14.07 14.98 3.80
N ASP A 262 -14.53 15.64 2.74
CA ASP A 262 -15.91 16.09 2.53
C ASP A 262 -16.75 15.11 1.70
N HIS A 263 -16.13 14.03 1.20
CA HIS A 263 -16.86 12.96 0.52
C HIS A 263 -17.80 12.22 1.48
N THR A 264 -18.73 11.46 0.90
CA THR A 264 -19.74 10.67 1.64
C THR A 264 -19.09 9.86 2.75
N ARG A 265 -19.53 10.09 3.98
CA ARG A 265 -19.00 9.39 5.16
C ARG A 265 -19.59 7.99 5.28
N LEU A 266 -18.79 7.02 5.69
CA LEU A 266 -19.26 5.72 6.15
C LEU A 266 -19.60 5.83 7.64
N PRO A 267 -20.89 5.86 8.03
CA PRO A 267 -21.27 5.92 9.43
C PRO A 267 -20.90 4.64 10.18
N LEU A 268 -20.58 4.76 11.47
CA LEU A 268 -20.23 3.63 12.33
C LEU A 268 -21.35 2.58 12.43
N THR A 269 -22.62 2.98 12.28
CA THR A 269 -23.78 2.08 12.25
C THR A 269 -23.78 1.11 11.06
N HIS A 270 -22.90 1.32 10.08
CA HIS A 270 -22.69 0.42 8.94
C HIS A 270 -21.36 -0.36 9.02
N LEU A 271 -20.65 -0.29 10.15
CA LEU A 271 -19.45 -1.10 10.43
C LEU A 271 -19.77 -2.18 11.49
N PHE A 272 -20.00 -3.40 11.02
CA PHE A 272 -20.45 -4.52 11.84
C PHE A 272 -19.28 -5.38 12.33
N ALA A 273 -19.42 -5.98 13.52
CA ALA A 273 -18.44 -6.95 14.03
C ALA A 273 -18.52 -8.29 13.28
N ASP A 274 -19.74 -8.72 12.95
CA ASP A 274 -20.02 -9.96 12.25
C ASP A 274 -20.44 -9.67 10.80
N ARG A 275 -19.97 -10.51 9.89
CA ARG A 275 -20.28 -10.43 8.46
C ARG A 275 -21.75 -10.72 8.15
N SER A 276 -22.40 -11.56 8.97
CA SER A 276 -23.80 -11.96 8.81
C SER A 276 -24.79 -10.83 9.15
N ASP A 277 -24.39 -9.89 10.01
CA ASP A 277 -25.20 -8.76 10.43
C ASP A 277 -25.13 -7.56 9.48
N VAL A 278 -24.26 -7.61 8.47
CA VAL A 278 -23.96 -6.48 7.61
C VAL A 278 -25.18 -6.03 6.82
N LYS A 279 -25.57 -4.76 7.03
CA LYS A 279 -26.60 -4.07 6.24
C LYS A 279 -25.95 -3.19 5.17
N ALA A 280 -26.44 -3.30 3.94
CA ALA A 280 -25.96 -2.51 2.83
C ALA A 280 -26.22 -1.01 3.06
N MET A 281 -25.18 -0.20 2.89
CA MET A 281 -25.27 1.24 2.70
C MET A 281 -25.38 1.53 1.21
N THR A 282 -26.28 2.43 0.84
CA THR A 282 -26.46 2.85 -0.56
C THR A 282 -25.77 4.19 -0.79
N ILE A 283 -25.06 4.33 -1.91
CA ILE A 283 -24.45 5.57 -2.39
C ILE A 283 -24.78 5.82 -3.86
N ASN A 284 -24.59 7.05 -4.32
CA ASN A 284 -24.84 7.40 -5.72
C ASN A 284 -23.77 6.77 -6.62
N ALA A 285 -24.20 6.23 -7.76
CA ALA A 285 -23.27 5.86 -8.81
C ALA A 285 -22.70 7.14 -9.47
N PRO A 286 -21.42 7.16 -9.87
CA PRO A 286 -20.92 8.28 -10.66
C PRO A 286 -21.62 8.30 -12.02
N GLY A 287 -21.81 9.50 -12.57
CA GLY A 287 -22.23 9.65 -13.96
C GLY A 287 -21.12 9.20 -14.91
N TYR A 288 -21.49 8.46 -15.96
CA TYR A 288 -20.55 8.10 -17.03
C TYR A 288 -20.74 9.06 -18.20
N HIS A 289 -19.66 9.71 -18.61
CA HIS A 289 -19.63 10.52 -19.82
C HIS A 289 -18.80 9.80 -20.87
N HIS A 290 -19.43 9.44 -21.98
CA HIS A 290 -18.76 8.88 -23.14
C HIS A 290 -18.63 9.97 -24.20
N GLY A 291 -17.42 10.17 -24.72
CA GLY A 291 -17.14 11.15 -25.76
C GLY A 291 -15.91 10.76 -26.57
N ARG A 292 -15.75 11.39 -27.74
CA ARG A 292 -14.50 11.30 -28.51
C ARG A 292 -13.61 12.48 -28.12
N ILE A 293 -12.36 12.21 -27.79
CA ILE A 293 -11.34 13.25 -27.73
C ILE A 293 -11.05 13.62 -29.19
N LEU A 294 -11.13 14.90 -29.51
CA LEU A 294 -10.79 15.46 -30.82
C LEU A 294 -9.78 16.58 -30.61
N PHE A 295 -8.90 16.81 -31.58
CA PHE A 295 -8.13 18.06 -31.66
C PHE A 295 -9.07 19.23 -31.98
N GLU A 296 -8.56 20.47 -31.86
CA GLU A 296 -9.34 21.68 -32.16
C GLU A 296 -9.91 21.70 -33.59
N ASP A 297 -9.25 21.01 -34.53
CA ASP A 297 -9.69 20.85 -35.91
C ASP A 297 -10.76 19.74 -36.09
N GLY A 298 -11.19 19.10 -35.01
CA GLY A 298 -12.16 18.01 -35.02
C GLY A 298 -11.59 16.65 -35.46
N SER A 299 -10.28 16.55 -35.71
CA SER A 299 -9.64 15.27 -36.04
C SER A 299 -9.42 14.41 -34.79
N PRO A 300 -9.42 13.08 -34.91
CA PRO A 300 -9.12 12.20 -33.78
C PRO A 300 -7.63 12.30 -33.38
N PRO A 301 -7.28 12.08 -32.10
CA PRO A 301 -5.89 11.99 -31.68
C PRO A 301 -5.18 10.87 -32.42
N VAL A 302 -4.29 11.23 -33.35
CA VAL A 302 -3.40 10.30 -34.02
C VAL A 302 -2.21 10.07 -33.09
N LEU A 303 -2.15 8.89 -32.48
CA LEU A 303 -0.95 8.45 -31.77
C LEU A 303 0.13 8.14 -32.83
N ASP A 304 1.25 8.87 -32.79
CA ASP A 304 2.43 8.63 -33.63
C ASP A 304 3.65 8.33 -32.73
N PRO A 305 4.26 7.12 -32.80
CA PRO A 305 3.88 6.02 -33.68
C PRO A 305 2.52 5.43 -33.34
N LYS A 306 1.83 4.92 -34.37
CA LYS A 306 0.62 4.12 -34.19
C LYS A 306 0.93 3.00 -33.19
N PRO A 307 0.05 2.72 -32.21
CA PRO A 307 0.22 1.60 -31.31
C PRO A 307 0.49 0.33 -32.12
N LEU A 308 1.47 -0.47 -31.70
CA LEU A 308 1.76 -1.76 -32.34
C LEU A 308 0.46 -2.56 -32.37
N HIS A 309 -0.08 -2.79 -33.57
CA HIS A 309 -1.18 -3.73 -33.73
C HIS A 309 -0.67 -5.11 -33.33
N ASP A 310 -1.41 -5.77 -32.43
CA ASP A 310 -1.17 -7.14 -31.99
C ASP A 310 -0.83 -8.05 -33.18
N ARG A 311 0.32 -8.72 -33.10
CA ARG A 311 0.65 -9.89 -33.91
C ARG A 311 0.44 -11.14 -33.08
#